data_AF-A0A2V8W7E7-F1
#
_entry.id   AF-A0A2V8W7E7-F1
#
_cell.length_a   1.000
_cell.length_b   1.000
_cell.length_c   1.000
_cell.angle_alpha   90.00
_cell.angle_beta   90.00
_cell.angle_gamma   90.00
#
_symmetry.space_group_name_H-M   'P 1'
#
loop_
_entity.id
_entity.type
_entity.pdbx_description
1 polymer ?
#
loop_
_entity_poly.entity_id
_entity_poly.type
_entity_poly.pdbx_seq_one_letter_code
_entity_poly.pdbx_strand_id
1 'polypeptide(L)'
;MTLDVKPEIAAALEALASAKGLSMEDYLEQLVENQLPLKPEDATRSEGSGMVWENGLFVYRTGRPLPLRVVDDAIRQVREERAQQILGKHS
;
A
#
# COMPACT_ATOMS: atom_id res chain seq x y z
N MET A 1 28.81 -11.82 -0.39
CA MET A 1 27.90 -12.32 0.67
C MET A 1 27.50 -13.73 0.28
N THR A 2 27.46 -14.66 1.23
CA THR A 2 27.01 -16.04 1.00
C THR A 2 25.60 -16.21 1.54
N LEU A 3 24.65 -16.57 0.68
CA LEU A 3 23.29 -16.91 1.08
C LEU A 3 23.26 -18.39 1.49
N ASP A 4 22.99 -18.66 2.76
CA ASP A 4 22.84 -20.03 3.25
C ASP A 4 21.40 -20.49 2.99
N VAL A 5 21.24 -21.40 2.04
CA VAL A 5 19.95 -21.95 1.62
C VAL A 5 19.94 -23.46 1.77
N LYS A 6 18.78 -24.01 2.10
CA LYS A 6 18.60 -25.47 2.15
C LYS A 6 18.96 -26.10 0.79
N PRO A 7 19.60 -27.27 0.77
CA PRO A 7 20.09 -27.90 -0.46
C PRO A 7 18.96 -28.20 -1.46
N GLU A 8 17.76 -28.51 -0.98
CA GLU A 8 16.57 -28.72 -1.81
C GLU A 8 16.16 -27.44 -2.57
N ILE A 9 16.27 -26.28 -1.91
CA ILE A 9 15.92 -24.98 -2.48
C ILE A 9 17.00 -24.55 -3.48
N ALA A 10 18.28 -24.79 -3.17
CA ALA A 10 19.39 -24.50 -4.07
C ALA A 10 19.24 -25.24 -5.41
N ALA A 11 18.95 -26.55 -5.35
CA ALA A 11 18.76 -27.36 -6.55
C ALA A 11 17.54 -26.90 -7.38
N ALA A 12 16.44 -26.51 -6.72
CA ALA A 12 15.27 -25.99 -7.41
C ALA A 12 15.57 -24.63 -8.09
N LEU A 13 16.29 -23.74 -7.42
CA LEU A 13 16.69 -22.44 -7.97
C LEU A 13 17.65 -22.61 -9.16
N GLU A 14 18.62 -23.51 -9.06
CA GLU A 14 19.56 -23.82 -10.15
C GLU A 14 18.84 -24.40 -11.37
N ALA A 15 17.87 -25.28 -11.17
CA ALA A 15 17.04 -25.82 -12.25
C ALA A 15 16.21 -24.71 -12.93
N LEU A 16 15.64 -23.78 -12.17
CA LEU A 16 14.86 -22.65 -12.68
C LEU A 16 15.75 -21.65 -13.44
N ALA A 17 16.95 -21.37 -12.95
CA ALA A 17 17.94 -20.51 -13.61
C ALA A 17 18.39 -21.15 -14.94
N SER A 18 18.72 -22.44 -14.91
CA SER A 18 19.13 -23.21 -16.09
C SER A 18 18.03 -23.27 -17.17
N ALA A 19 16.77 -23.46 -16.76
CA ALA A 19 15.63 -23.45 -17.69
C ALA A 19 15.42 -22.09 -18.38
N LYS A 20 15.85 -21.00 -17.73
CA LYS A 20 15.82 -19.64 -18.27
C LYS A 20 17.11 -19.26 -19.01
N GLY A 21 18.13 -20.13 -18.99
CA GLY A 21 19.45 -19.85 -19.56
C GLY A 21 20.22 -18.75 -18.80
N LEU A 22 19.90 -18.55 -17.52
CA LEU A 22 20.50 -17.53 -16.66
C LEU A 22 21.45 -18.17 -15.64
N SER A 23 22.42 -17.39 -15.15
CA SER A 23 23.16 -17.80 -13.96
C SER A 23 22.26 -17.79 -12.73
N MET A 24 22.62 -18.57 -11.72
CA MET A 24 21.87 -18.61 -10.46
C MET A 24 21.83 -17.21 -9.80
N GLU A 25 22.93 -16.46 -9.88
CA GLU A 25 23.02 -15.11 -9.35
C GLU A 25 22.08 -14.14 -10.10
N ASP A 26 22.10 -14.17 -11.44
CA ASP A 26 21.25 -13.31 -12.28
C ASP A 26 19.77 -13.62 -12.07
N TYR A 27 19.44 -14.91 -11.91
CA TYR A 27 18.07 -15.32 -11.61
C TYR A 27 17.62 -14.85 -10.23
N LEU A 28 18.50 -14.92 -9.23
CA LEU A 28 18.22 -14.40 -7.89
C LEU A 28 18.08 -12.87 -7.91
N GLU A 29 18.90 -12.16 -8.66
CA GLU A 29 18.79 -10.70 -8.81
C GLU A 29 17.43 -10.33 -9.43
N GLN A 30 17.02 -10.98 -10.52
CA GLN A 30 15.68 -10.77 -11.10
C GLN A 30 14.56 -11.16 -10.15
N LEU A 31 14.71 -12.24 -9.39
CA LEU A 31 13.69 -12.67 -8.43
C LEU A 31 13.53 -11.64 -7.31
N VAL A 32 14.65 -11.12 -6.81
CA VAL A 32 14.73 -10.07 -5.80
C VAL A 32 14.13 -8.78 -6.33
N GLU A 33 14.47 -8.34 -7.53
CA GLU A 33 13.88 -7.15 -8.17
C GLU A 33 12.36 -7.27 -8.38
N ASN A 34 11.88 -8.45 -8.74
CA ASN A 34 10.45 -8.68 -8.94
C ASN A 34 9.66 -8.81 -7.62
N GLN A 35 10.26 -9.36 -6.57
CA GLN A 35 9.58 -9.69 -5.31
C GLN A 35 9.78 -8.65 -4.21
N LEU A 36 10.89 -7.94 -4.20
CA LEU A 36 11.07 -6.80 -3.32
C LEU A 36 10.46 -5.60 -4.03
N PRO A 37 9.36 -5.02 -3.52
CA PRO A 37 8.93 -3.72 -3.97
C PRO A 37 10.02 -2.71 -3.59
N LEU A 38 10.99 -2.50 -4.49
CA LEU A 38 11.94 -1.40 -4.49
C LEU A 38 11.16 -0.13 -4.85
N LYS A 39 10.24 0.26 -3.97
CA LYS A 39 9.46 1.51 -3.95
C LYS A 39 8.35 1.41 -2.88
N PRO A 40 8.44 2.10 -1.75
CA PRO A 40 7.26 2.66 -1.11
C PRO A 40 6.85 3.92 -1.89
N GLU A 41 6.68 3.81 -3.20
CA GLU A 41 6.20 4.90 -4.04
C GLU A 41 4.87 4.46 -4.60
N ASP A 42 3.86 4.90 -3.87
CA ASP A 42 2.50 5.10 -4.34
C ASP A 42 1.85 3.87 -4.98
N ALA A 43 1.00 3.25 -4.18
CA ALA A 43 -0.15 2.45 -4.63
C ALA A 43 -1.14 3.26 -5.52
N THR A 44 -0.66 4.20 -6.33
CA THR A 44 -1.34 4.70 -7.53
C THR A 44 -0.97 3.83 -8.71
N ARG A 45 -1.64 2.67 -8.81
CA ARG A 45 -2.16 2.07 -10.04
C ARG A 45 -2.54 0.64 -9.74
N SER A 46 -3.71 0.47 -9.14
CA SER A 46 -4.59 -0.59 -9.61
C SER A 46 -5.86 0.09 -10.08
N GLU A 47 -6.09 0.05 -11.38
CA GLU A 47 -7.35 0.44 -12.02
C GLU A 47 -8.48 -0.57 -11.67
N GLY A 48 -8.25 -1.50 -10.75
CA GLY A 48 -9.28 -2.34 -10.16
C GLY A 48 -9.95 -1.62 -9.00
N SER A 49 -11.24 -1.29 -9.19
CA SER A 49 -12.26 -1.04 -8.17
C SER A 49 -11.72 -0.50 -6.84
N GLY A 50 -11.87 0.78 -6.53
CA GLY A 50 -11.33 1.44 -5.32
C GLY A 50 -11.63 0.80 -3.95
N MET A 51 -12.21 -0.39 -3.87
CA MET A 51 -12.28 -1.25 -2.68
C MET A 51 -10.89 -1.71 -2.21
N VAL A 52 -10.57 -1.37 -0.95
CA VAL A 52 -9.37 -1.77 -0.22
C VAL A 52 -9.81 -2.42 1.10
N TRP A 53 -9.19 -3.54 1.49
CA TRP A 53 -9.45 -4.19 2.78
C TRP A 53 -8.58 -3.56 3.88
N GLU A 54 -9.20 -2.94 4.89
CA GLU A 54 -8.50 -2.28 6.00
C GLU A 54 -9.18 -2.55 7.33
N ASN A 55 -8.40 -2.90 8.36
CA ASN A 55 -8.89 -3.10 9.73
C ASN A 55 -10.09 -4.07 9.83
N GLY A 56 -10.17 -5.07 8.96
CA GLY A 56 -11.27 -6.04 8.92
C GLY A 56 -12.54 -5.56 8.18
N LEU A 57 -12.47 -4.43 7.46
CA LEU A 57 -13.57 -3.85 6.70
C LEU A 57 -13.16 -3.56 5.25
N PHE A 58 -14.05 -3.80 4.29
CA PHE A 58 -13.87 -3.31 2.92
C PHE A 58 -14.20 -1.81 2.86
N VAL A 59 -13.20 -1.01 2.49
CA VAL A 59 -13.29 0.45 2.38
C VAL A 59 -13.15 0.85 0.92
N TYR A 60 -14.13 1.58 0.38
CA TYR A 60 -14.01 2.17 -0.95
C TYR A 60 -13.22 3.48 -0.88
N ARG A 61 -11.97 3.46 -1.31
CA ARG A 61 -11.07 4.60 -1.44
C ARG A 61 -11.22 5.24 -2.81
N THR A 62 -11.56 6.52 -2.83
CA THR A 62 -11.63 7.37 -4.03
C THR A 62 -10.24 7.82 -4.54
N GLY A 63 -9.16 7.19 -4.06
CA GLY A 63 -7.79 7.40 -4.55
C GLY A 63 -7.10 8.68 -4.08
N ARG A 64 -7.77 9.55 -3.31
CA ARG A 64 -7.14 10.76 -2.74
C ARG A 64 -7.51 10.89 -1.26
N PRO A 65 -6.58 10.62 -0.32
CA PRO A 65 -6.86 10.86 1.09
C PRO A 65 -7.16 12.35 1.30
N LEU A 66 -8.20 12.65 2.06
CA LEU A 66 -8.51 14.03 2.43
C LEU A 66 -7.36 14.59 3.28
N PRO A 67 -6.87 15.82 3.02
CA PRO A 67 -5.87 16.45 3.88
C PRO A 67 -6.42 16.55 5.30
N LEU A 68 -5.59 16.24 6.31
CA LEU A 68 -5.98 16.29 7.73
C LEU A 68 -6.67 17.61 8.12
N ARG A 69 -6.17 18.72 7.58
CA ARG A 69 -6.73 20.06 7.79
C ARG A 69 -8.19 20.17 7.41
N VAL A 70 -8.62 19.51 6.33
CA VAL A 70 -10.02 19.54 5.86
C VAL A 70 -10.94 18.85 6.87
N VAL A 71 -10.47 17.77 7.51
CA VAL A 71 -11.23 17.06 8.54
C VAL A 71 -11.33 17.93 9.80
N ASP A 72 -10.22 18.52 10.24
CA ASP A 72 -10.18 19.39 11.41
C ASP A 72 -11.07 20.64 11.23
N ASP A 73 -10.98 21.28 10.06
CA ASP A 73 -11.77 22.45 9.71
C ASP A 73 -13.27 22.12 9.66
N ALA A 74 -13.64 20.97 9.09
CA ALA A 74 -15.04 20.51 9.05
C ALA A 74 -15.58 20.22 10.46
N ILE A 75 -14.79 19.58 11.33
CA ILE A 75 -15.19 19.33 12.72
C ILE A 75 -15.34 20.64 13.48
N ARG A 76 -14.44 21.60 13.29
CA ARG A 76 -14.54 22.94 13.90
C ARG A 76 -15.80 23.65 13.44
N GLN A 77 -16.06 23.67 12.12
CA GLN A 77 -17.25 24.31 11.56
C GLN A 77 -18.54 23.71 12.13
N VAL A 78 -18.66 22.38 12.20
CA VAL A 78 -19.85 21.73 12.78
C VAL A 78 -20.03 22.10 14.26
N ARG A 79 -18.94 22.24 15.02
CA ARG A 79 -19.01 22.68 16.43
C ARG A 79 -19.47 24.13 16.55
N GLU A 80 -18.98 25.02 15.70
CA GLU A 80 -19.40 26.42 15.67
C GLU A 80 -20.87 26.55 15.26
N GLU A 81 -21.29 25.85 14.21
CA GLU A 81 -22.69 25.82 13.76
C GLU A 81 -23.61 25.27 14.85
N ARG A 82 -23.20 24.20 15.55
CA ARG A 82 -23.97 23.70 16.71
C ARG A 82 -23.99 24.69 17.85
N ALA A 83 -22.89 25.36 18.17
CA ALA A 83 -22.87 26.38 19.22
C ALA A 83 -23.83 27.53 18.89
N GLN A 84 -23.87 27.96 17.62
CA GLN A 84 -24.80 28.99 17.13
C GLN A 84 -26.26 28.51 17.11
N GLN A 85 -26.52 27.25 16.76
CA GLN A 85 -27.87 26.68 16.75
C GLN A 85 -28.40 26.38 18.15
N ILE A 86 -27.54 25.99 19.10
CA ILE A 86 -27.90 25.73 20.51
C ILE A 86 -28.26 27.02 21.23
N LEU A 87 -27.57 28.13 20.94
CA LEU A 87 -27.84 29.41 21.60
C LEU A 87 -29.13 30.09 21.11
N GLY A 88 -29.76 29.57 20.05
CA GLY A 88 -30.89 30.22 19.40
C GLY A 88 -30.47 31.55 18.75
N LYS A 89 -31.14 31.93 17.66
CA LYS A 89 -30.92 33.24 17.07
C LYS A 89 -31.50 34.27 18.05
N HIS A 90 -30.65 34.92 18.84
CA HIS A 90 -31.05 36.13 19.56
C HIS A 90 -31.32 37.24 18.53
N SER A 91 -32.58 37.40 18.15
CA SER A 91 -33.14 38.67 17.65
C SER A 91 -33.59 39.52 18.82
#